data_AF-A0A2M9P4F8-F1
#
_entry.id   AF-A0A2M9P4F8-F1
#
_cell.length_a   1.000
_cell.length_b   1.000
_cell.length_c   1.000
_cell.angle_alpha   90.00
_cell.angle_beta   90.00
_cell.angle_gamma   90.00
#
_symmetry.space_group_name_H-M   'P 1'
#
loop_
_entity.id
_entity.type
_entity.pdbx_description
1 polymer ?
#
loop_
_entity_poly.entity_id
_entity_poly.type
_entity_poly.pdbx_seq_one_letter_code
_entity_poly.pdbx_strand_id
1 'polypeptide(L)' 'AFAESFQGKMRDECLNEHLFFSMNHARAVVAGWVEDFNTARPHSAIGYMTPAAYAATLKPQRAPALRHLESSA' A
#
# COMPACT_ATOMS: atom_id res chain seq x y z
N ALA A 1 13.44 -1.06 -1.60
CA ALA A 1 13.07 -2.49 -1.64
C ALA A 1 11.58 -2.75 -1.38
N PHE A 2 11.00 -2.41 -0.21
CA PHE A 2 9.59 -2.72 0.09
C PHE A 2 8.59 -1.98 -0.80
N ALA A 3 8.73 -0.66 -0.95
CA ALA A 3 7.86 0.16 -1.80
C ALA A 3 7.92 -0.25 -3.28
N GLU A 4 9.11 -0.58 -3.79
CA GLU A 4 9.29 -1.05 -5.17
C GLU A 4 8.63 -2.41 -5.40
N SER A 5 8.77 -3.33 -4.44
CA SER A 5 8.09 -4.65 -4.50
C SER A 5 6.58 -4.51 -4.46
N PHE A 6 6.06 -3.56 -3.68
CA PHE A 6 4.64 -3.25 -3.62
C PHE A 6 4.12 -2.70 -4.96
N GLN A 7 4.80 -1.73 -5.56
CA GLN A 7 4.40 -1.17 -6.86
C GLN A 7 4.45 -2.20 -7.98
N GLY A 8 5.44 -3.09 -7.97
CA GLY A 8 5.52 -4.21 -8.91
C GLY A 8 4.33 -5.15 -8.80
N LYS A 9 4.03 -5.60 -7.57
CA LYS A 9 2.90 -6.50 -7.27
C LYS A 9 1.54 -5.88 -7.54
N MET A 10 1.33 -4.61 -7.19
CA MET A 10 0.08 -3.91 -7.50
C MET A 10 -0.18 -3.90 -9.01
N ARG A 11 0.85 -3.65 -9.83
CA ARG A 11 0.66 -3.64 -11.27
C ARG A 11 0.32 -5.03 -11.80
N ASP A 12 1.07 -6.04 -11.37
CA ASP A 12 0.96 -7.41 -11.88
C ASP A 12 -0.32 -8.12 -11.41
N GLU A 13 -0.64 -8.04 -10.12
CA GLU A 13 -1.70 -8.82 -9.46
C GLU A 13 -3.02 -8.05 -9.27
N CYS A 14 -3.06 -6.74 -9.57
CA CYS A 14 -4.27 -5.95 -9.43
C CYS A 14 -4.62 -5.25 -10.75
N LEU A 15 -3.75 -4.37 -11.23
CA LEU A 15 -4.10 -3.50 -12.34
C LEU A 15 -4.13 -4.23 -13.70
N ASN A 16 -3.23 -5.18 -13.91
CA ASN A 16 -3.18 -5.95 -15.16
C ASN A 16 -4.24 -7.05 -15.25
N GLU A 17 -4.76 -7.53 -14.11
CA GLU A 17 -5.77 -8.59 -14.07
C GLU A 17 -7.21 -8.07 -14.20
N HIS A 18 -7.42 -6.75 -14.05
CA HIS A 18 -8.75 -6.16 -13.99
C HIS A 18 -9.00 -5.14 -15.11
N LEU A 19 -10.10 -5.31 -15.83
CA LEU A 19 -10.67 -4.26 -16.67
C LEU A 19 -11.54 -3.33 -15.80
N PHE A 20 -11.26 -2.03 -15.86
CA PHE A 20 -12.00 -1.03 -15.09
C PHE A 20 -13.12 -0.40 -15.92
N PHE A 21 -14.37 -0.64 -15.52
CA PHE A 21 -15.56 -0.11 -16.19
C PHE A 21 -16.00 1.27 -15.66
N SER A 22 -15.49 1.69 -14.51
CA SER A 22 -15.72 3.03 -13.95
C SER A 22 -14.69 3.37 -12.88
N MET A 23 -14.58 4.66 -12.53
CA MET A 23 -13.72 5.12 -11.44
C MET A 23 -14.15 4.55 -10.08
N ASN A 24 -15.45 4.36 -9.85
CA ASN A 24 -15.95 3.71 -8.63
C ASN A 24 -15.52 2.25 -8.56
N HIS A 25 -15.60 1.53 -9.67
CA HIS A 25 -15.13 0.14 -9.74
C HIS A 25 -13.61 0.05 -9.48
N ALA A 26 -12.83 0.92 -10.12
CA ALA A 26 -11.38 0.97 -9.91
C ALA A 26 -11.02 1.23 -8.44
N ARG A 27 -11.68 2.19 -7.78
CA ARG A 27 -11.49 2.45 -6.35
C ARG A 27 -11.82 1.24 -5.48
N ALA A 28 -12.91 0.54 -5.77
CA ALA A 28 -13.31 -0.63 -4.99
C ALA A 28 -12.31 -1.79 -5.13
N VAL A 29 -11.87 -2.07 -6.36
CA VAL A 29 -10.86 -3.12 -6.64
C VAL A 29 -9.54 -2.80 -5.96
N VAL A 30 -9.05 -1.56 -6.09
CA VAL A 30 -7.80 -1.14 -5.46
C VAL A 30 -7.90 -1.19 -3.93
N ALA A 31 -9.02 -0.76 -3.35
CA ALA A 31 -9.22 -0.81 -1.91
C ALA A 31 -9.20 -2.26 -1.37
N GLY A 32 -9.91 -3.17 -2.03
CA GLY A 32 -9.92 -4.58 -1.65
C GLY A 32 -8.53 -5.22 -1.77
N TRP A 33 -7.81 -4.93 -2.85
CA TRP A 33 -6.45 -5.45 -3.03
C TRP A 33 -5.46 -4.91 -1.98
N VAL A 34 -5.55 -3.61 -1.64
CA VAL A 34 -4.70 -3.00 -0.60
C VAL A 34 -4.98 -3.61 0.78
N GLU A 35 -6.25 -3.89 1.09
CA GLU A 35 -6.62 -4.57 2.34
C GLU A 35 -6.02 -5.98 2.41
N ASP A 36 -6.19 -6.77 1.35
CA ASP A 36 -5.65 -8.13 1.25
C ASP A 36 -4.11 -8.15 1.36
N PHE A 37 -3.42 -7.29 0.61
CA PHE A 37 -1.97 -7.17 0.66
C PHE A 37 -1.44 -6.85 2.07
N ASN A 38 -2.12 -5.95 2.78
CA ASN A 38 -1.69 -5.46 4.08
C ASN A 38 -2.05 -6.40 5.24
N THR A 39 -3.10 -7.20 5.11
CA THR A 39 -3.67 -7.95 6.25
C THR A 39 -3.62 -9.47 6.09
N ALA A 40 -3.62 -10.00 4.87
CA ALA A 40 -3.71 -11.45 4.64
C ALA A 40 -2.38 -12.06 4.20
N ARG A 41 -1.53 -11.31 3.49
CA ARG A 41 -0.33 -11.87 2.84
C ARG A 41 0.91 -11.73 3.71
N PRO A 42 1.56 -12.84 4.14
CA PRO A 42 2.86 -12.79 4.81
C PRO A 42 3.98 -12.52 3.79
N HIS A 43 4.91 -11.62 4.12
CA HIS A 43 6.01 -11.25 3.24
C HIS A 43 7.36 -11.65 3.84
N SER A 44 8.16 -12.39 3.07
CA SER A 44 9.48 -12.89 3.49
C SER A 44 10.45 -11.78 3.88
N ALA A 45 10.33 -10.60 3.26
CA ALA A 45 11.17 -9.42 3.57
C ALA A 45 10.96 -8.85 4.99
N ILE A 46 9.83 -9.16 5.63
CA ILE A 46 9.48 -8.72 6.99
C ILE A 46 9.27 -9.93 7.91
N GLY A 47 10.06 -10.99 7.69
CA GLY A 47 10.04 -12.18 8.55
C GLY A 47 8.75 -12.99 8.44
N TYR A 48 8.12 -13.02 7.26
CA TYR A 48 6.83 -13.69 7.02
C TYR A 48 5.67 -13.11 7.85
N MET A 49 5.77 -11.86 8.26
CA MET A 49 4.65 -11.11 8.82
C MET A 49 3.83 -10.46 7.70
N THR A 50 2.58 -10.11 8.01
CA THR A 50 1.81 -9.19 7.16
C THR A 50 2.29 -7.76 7.38
N PRO A 51 2.13 -6.85 6.40
CA PRO A 51 2.57 -5.46 6.55
C PRO A 51 1.91 -4.79 7.76
N ALA A 52 0.63 -5.06 8.03
CA ALA A 52 -0.06 -4.54 9.21
C ALA A 52 0.52 -5.08 10.52
N ALA A 53 0.82 -6.38 10.60
CA ALA A 53 1.44 -6.97 11.78
C ALA A 53 2.85 -6.41 12.03
N TYR A 54 3.63 -6.26 10.96
CA TYR A 54 4.95 -5.64 11.05
C TYR A 54 4.86 -4.17 11.49
N ALA A 55 3.94 -3.39 10.95
CA ALA A 55 3.73 -2.00 11.34
C ALA A 55 3.36 -1.85 12.83
N ALA A 56 2.61 -2.79 13.40
CA ALA A 56 2.29 -2.81 14.83
C ALA A 56 3.53 -3.02 15.73
N THR A 57 4.62 -3.60 15.20
CA THR A 57 5.91 -3.73 15.92
C THR A 57 6.76 -2.46 15.88
N LEU A 58 6.48 -1.57 14.92
CA LEU A 58 7.22 -0.33 14.78
C LEU A 58 6.78 0.64 15.87
N LYS A 59 7.75 1.14 16.65
CA LYS A 59 7.49 2.28 17.52
C LYS A 59 7.12 3.46 16.62
N PRO A 60 6.04 4.21 16.88
CA PRO A 60 5.69 5.36 16.07
C PRO A 60 6.82 6.38 16.15
N GLN A 61 7.69 6.41 15.15
CA GLN A 61 8.53 7.57 14.93
C GLN A 61 7.60 8.66 14.44
N ARG A 62 7.42 9.71 15.24
CA ARG A 62 6.77 10.94 14.78
C ARG A 62 7.54 11.40 13.55
N ALA A 63 6.95 11.21 12.36
CA ALA A 63 7.44 11.86 11.17
C ALA A 63 7.47 13.38 11.49
N PRO A 64 8.59 14.10 11.25
CA PRO A 64 8.53 15.54 11.27
C PRO A 64 7.44 15.92 10.27
N ALA A 65 6.41 16.60 10.76
CA ALA A 65 5.30 17.05 9.96
C ALA A 65 5.88 17.72 8.71
N LEU A 66 5.50 17.25 7.52
CA LEU A 66 5.70 17.96 6.27
C LEU A 66 4.94 19.29 6.39
N ARG A 67 5.59 20.25 7.04
CA ARG A 67 5.15 21.63 7.19
C ARG A 67 5.80 22.38 6.05
N HIS A 68 4.98 23.15 5.35
CA HIS A 68 5.30 24.03 4.23
C HIS A 68 5.41 23.38 2.85
N LEU A 69 4.24 23.10 2.27
CA LEU A 69 3.93 23.63 0.93
C LEU A 69 2.69 24.51 1.05
N GLU A 70 2.78 25.57 1.84
CA GLU A 70 1.81 26.66 1.76
C GLU A 70 2.45 27.78 0.95
N SER A 71 1.81 28.04 -0.20
CA SER A 71 1.67 29.34 -0.84
C SER A 71 2.94 30.02 -1.38
N SER A 72 3.09 29.97 -2.70
CA SER A 72 3.48 31.18 -3.44
C SER A 72 2.66 31.22 -4.72
N ALA A 73 1.98 32.37 -4.85
CA ALA A 73 1.06 32.76 -5.91
C ALA A 73 1.74 32.89 -7.28
#